data_AF-A0A917TGF6-F1
#
_entry.id   AF-A0A917TGF6-F1
#
_cell.length_a   1.000
_cell.length_b   1.000
_cell.length_c   1.000
_cell.angle_alpha   90.00
_cell.angle_beta   90.00
_cell.angle_gamma   90.00
#
_symmetry.space_group_name_H-M   'P 1'
#
loop_
_entity.id
_entity.type
_entity.pdbx_description
1 polymer ?
#
loop_
_entity_poly.entity_id
_entity_poly.type
_entity_poly.pdbx_seq_one_letter_code
_entity_poly.pdbx_strand_id
1 'polypeptide(L)'
;MITRRRLLAVAGGAVLVGGTVLAGDAPRRRRVVLPAPSGGDDTAALNTALRAGAGGLVQGRRGARYQVSGPLLVHSGTILVMAGCTVTLTTGSGCNLLTNPAVVGGDRDRNITVIGGIWVRAEGVGGSGIDLHTLLFRRVDHLVLQRLAVRTSGDKYAISLGDVTDATVSQIRFDVRSDGVHIQGPALRTRVATIRGTTGDDTVAITPRDWQSYDDVSGPVVDTVIEDIDVTSAAALVKVLGGSPETAALRTTVRKVAGLAHNNVVWVGDDTAEWRTTGGQVNELVVEQVSAATVPGRHVVYVNGSNVGRLRIRGLTFADPAADGALVRVSPLAAAIFPELTVEGVEATHLGAGPVVRVDPTARVQQLRVDRLAVAASDPGASVLQVAGAVDELTVHRVSAATPGDSYLLELPHWERHATVRRASISDTGAAGRGGGLVSATAATHVLPQVVFSNVRTAGKSWLADLNTRTELRLSRVIIEDTTGGVARVRRSGATVVRGDTLRTAPDSEGVTVGPGGSVTSYVVDLAVDVSRLVRADGSTATNTNAELPCGVGPVVCAGLTWQHLHTGATY
;
A
#
# COMPACT_ATOMS: atom_id res chain seq x y z
N MET A 1 -27.08 -1.93 52.44
CA MET A 1 -27.12 -1.13 53.68
C MET A 1 -25.94 -1.58 54.54
N ILE A 2 -24.94 -0.71 54.69
CA ILE A 2 -23.94 -0.59 55.78
C ILE A 2 -23.36 -1.89 56.38
N THR A 3 -22.04 -2.09 56.26
CA THR A 3 -21.05 -2.16 57.40
C THR A 3 -19.64 -2.46 56.84
N ARG A 4 -18.76 -1.45 56.72
CA ARG A 4 -17.60 -1.17 57.60
C ARG A 4 -16.74 -2.39 57.96
N ARG A 5 -15.56 -2.52 57.33
CA ARG A 5 -14.38 -3.19 57.91
C ARG A 5 -13.35 -2.15 58.32
N ARG A 6 -12.88 -2.25 59.57
CA ARG A 6 -11.89 -1.40 60.23
C ARG A 6 -10.46 -1.86 59.92
N LEU A 7 -9.56 -0.89 59.87
CA LEU A 7 -8.11 -0.99 59.95
C LEU A 7 -7.63 -1.62 61.27
N LEU A 8 -6.45 -2.24 61.20
CA LEU A 8 -5.50 -2.40 62.30
C LEU A 8 -4.10 -2.20 61.73
N ALA A 9 -3.48 -1.05 62.01
CA ALA A 9 -2.03 -0.87 62.01
C ALA A 9 -1.70 0.18 63.07
N VAL A 10 -0.75 -0.20 63.92
CA VAL A 10 -0.47 0.31 65.25
C VAL A 10 0.28 1.64 65.19
N ALA A 11 -0.02 2.48 66.18
CA ALA A 11 0.56 3.79 66.43
C ALA A 11 1.94 3.72 67.10
N GLY A 12 2.81 4.64 66.69
CA GLY A 12 3.83 5.33 67.49
C GLY A 12 4.17 6.58 66.69
N GLY A 13 4.02 7.82 67.14
CA GLY A 13 3.95 8.36 68.49
C GLY A 13 4.89 9.56 68.51
N ALA A 14 4.39 10.75 68.17
CA ALA A 14 4.98 12.03 68.58
C ALA A 14 4.03 13.18 68.23
N VAL A 15 3.71 13.95 69.27
CA VAL A 15 2.83 15.11 69.29
C VAL A 15 3.54 16.31 68.65
N LEU A 16 2.89 16.94 67.67
CA LEU A 16 3.08 18.35 67.33
C LEU A 16 1.69 18.98 67.17
N VAL A 17 1.33 19.76 68.18
CA VAL A 17 0.18 20.67 68.15
C VAL A 17 0.59 21.87 67.31
N GLY A 18 -0.03 22.04 66.14
CA GLY A 18 0.12 23.26 65.35
C GLY A 18 -0.14 23.07 63.87
N GLY A 19 -1.29 23.55 63.40
CA GLY A 19 -1.42 24.18 62.09
C GLY A 19 -1.56 23.26 60.87
N THR A 20 -2.79 23.29 60.31
CA THR A 20 -3.09 23.17 58.87
C THR A 20 -2.63 21.91 58.13
N VAL A 21 -3.60 21.04 57.86
CA VAL A 21 -3.58 20.11 56.73
C VAL A 21 -3.48 20.95 55.45
N LEU A 22 -2.28 21.03 54.85
CA LEU A 22 -2.13 21.47 53.47
C LEU A 22 -2.75 20.39 52.58
N ALA A 23 -4.02 20.59 52.22
CA ALA A 23 -4.57 19.96 51.03
C ALA A 23 -3.59 20.25 49.89
N GLY A 24 -3.07 19.20 49.26
CA GLY A 24 -2.24 19.32 48.08
C GLY A 24 -3.02 20.03 46.98
N ASP A 25 -2.85 21.35 46.88
CA ASP A 25 -3.25 22.14 45.74
C ASP A 25 -2.43 21.65 44.54
N ALA A 26 -2.98 20.70 43.79
CA ALA A 26 -2.59 20.57 42.39
C ALA A 26 -2.80 21.97 41.77
N PRO A 27 -1.76 22.61 41.20
CA PRO A 27 -1.86 23.98 40.73
C PRO A 27 -3.04 24.10 39.76
N ARG A 28 -4.01 24.95 40.11
CA ARG A 28 -5.17 25.23 39.25
C ARG A 28 -4.65 25.70 37.89
N ARG A 29 -4.92 24.94 36.83
CA ARG A 29 -4.57 25.32 35.47
C ARG A 29 -5.17 26.71 35.18
N ARG A 30 -4.33 27.63 34.69
CA ARG A 30 -4.76 28.99 34.31
C ARG A 30 -5.88 28.88 33.27
N ARG A 31 -6.91 29.73 33.36
CA ARG A 31 -8.00 29.77 32.39
C ARG A 31 -8.14 31.18 31.84
N VAL A 32 -7.99 31.34 30.53
CA VAL A 32 -8.10 32.63 29.83
C VAL A 32 -9.13 32.53 28.72
N VAL A 33 -9.99 33.54 28.61
CA VAL A 33 -10.92 33.68 27.49
C VAL A 33 -10.36 34.73 26.54
N LEU A 34 -10.32 34.43 25.24
CA LEU A 34 -9.84 35.37 24.23
C LEU A 34 -10.73 36.64 24.19
N PRO A 35 -10.18 37.80 23.81
CA PRO A 35 -10.95 39.03 23.67
C PRO A 35 -12.07 38.89 22.63
N ALA A 36 -13.02 39.83 22.63
CA ALA A 36 -13.96 39.94 21.52
C ALA A 36 -13.21 40.38 20.26
N PRO A 37 -13.63 39.95 19.05
CA PRO A 37 -13.06 40.47 17.81
C PRO A 37 -13.18 42.00 17.75
N SER A 38 -12.12 42.66 17.33
CA SER A 38 -12.04 44.12 17.20
C SER A 38 -12.78 44.64 15.96
N GLY A 39 -13.01 43.78 14.96
CA GLY A 39 -13.46 44.17 13.62
C GLY A 39 -12.32 44.55 12.67
N GLY A 40 -11.07 44.52 13.15
CA GLY A 40 -9.84 44.65 12.36
C GLY A 40 -8.83 43.58 12.78
N ASP A 41 -7.54 43.91 12.78
CA ASP A 41 -6.49 42.94 13.13
C ASP A 41 -6.44 42.66 14.65
N ASP A 42 -6.72 41.41 15.00
CA ASP A 42 -6.77 40.88 16.36
C ASP A 42 -5.45 40.26 16.83
N THR A 43 -4.42 40.21 15.98
CA THR A 43 -3.17 39.45 16.22
C THR A 43 -2.54 39.74 17.58
N ALA A 44 -2.28 41.01 17.88
CA ALA A 44 -1.61 41.42 19.12
C ALA A 44 -2.43 41.08 20.37
N ALA A 45 -3.75 41.30 20.33
CA ALA A 45 -4.64 41.03 21.44
C ALA A 45 -4.78 39.53 21.71
N LEU A 46 -4.87 38.72 20.64
CA LEU A 46 -4.91 37.26 20.73
C LEU A 46 -3.60 36.69 21.28
N ASN A 47 -2.45 37.13 20.77
CA ASN A 47 -1.15 36.68 21.25
C ASN A 47 -0.89 37.08 22.71
N THR A 48 -1.37 38.25 23.15
CA THR A 48 -1.32 38.66 24.56
C THR A 48 -2.11 37.69 25.43
N ALA A 49 -3.33 37.33 25.02
CA ALA A 49 -4.17 36.38 25.74
C ALA A 49 -3.59 34.95 25.74
N LEU A 50 -3.05 34.49 24.61
CA LEU A 50 -2.38 33.19 24.48
C LEU A 50 -1.17 33.09 25.42
N ARG A 51 -0.35 34.15 25.49
CA ARG A 51 0.78 34.23 26.41
C ARG A 51 0.33 34.23 27.87
N ALA A 52 -0.71 35.00 28.21
CA ALA A 52 -1.25 35.03 29.57
C ALA A 52 -1.82 33.67 30.02
N GLY A 53 -2.37 32.91 29.08
CA GLY A 53 -2.95 31.58 29.31
C GLY A 53 -1.97 30.41 29.12
N ALA A 54 -0.68 30.67 28.86
CA ALA A 54 0.32 29.63 28.66
C ALA A 54 0.36 28.63 29.83
N GLY A 55 0.49 27.34 29.52
CA GLY A 55 0.43 26.25 30.50
C GLY A 55 -0.98 25.93 31.02
N GLY A 56 -2.02 26.56 30.46
CA GLY A 56 -3.40 26.46 30.91
C GLY A 56 -4.41 26.21 29.80
N LEU A 57 -5.67 26.54 30.08
CA LEU A 57 -6.78 26.49 29.11
C LEU A 57 -7.03 27.90 28.55
N VAL A 58 -6.89 28.05 27.23
CA VAL A 58 -7.28 29.25 26.50
C VAL A 58 -8.53 28.93 25.68
N GLN A 59 -9.56 29.77 25.77
CA GLN A 59 -10.84 29.52 25.13
C GLN A 59 -11.28 30.71 24.27
N GLY A 60 -11.55 30.44 22.99
CA GLY A 60 -12.18 31.40 22.09
C GLY A 60 -13.64 31.64 22.43
N ARG A 61 -14.13 32.84 22.07
CA ARG A 61 -15.54 33.19 22.27
C ARG A 61 -16.38 32.55 21.18
N ARG A 62 -17.39 31.77 21.55
CA ARG A 62 -18.30 31.14 20.58
C ARG A 62 -18.91 32.19 19.65
N GLY A 63 -18.86 31.94 18.34
CA GLY A 63 -19.35 32.85 17.31
C GLY A 63 -18.36 33.94 16.89
N ALA A 64 -17.20 34.05 17.56
CA ALA A 64 -16.19 35.04 17.22
C ALA A 64 -15.57 34.77 15.84
N ARG A 65 -15.32 35.85 15.11
CA ARG A 65 -14.65 35.86 13.81
C ARG A 65 -13.45 36.79 13.93
N TYR A 66 -12.29 36.22 14.14
CA TYR A 66 -11.04 36.95 14.31
C TYR A 66 -10.35 37.15 12.97
N GLN A 67 -9.75 38.31 12.77
CA GLN A 67 -8.83 38.56 11.66
C GLN A 67 -7.42 38.69 12.22
N VAL A 68 -6.44 38.09 11.57
CA VAL A 68 -5.04 38.17 11.99
C VAL A 68 -4.16 38.51 10.80
N SER A 69 -3.18 39.38 11.02
CA SER A 69 -2.13 39.71 10.06
C SER A 69 -0.78 39.06 10.40
N GLY A 70 -0.69 38.36 11.54
CA GLY A 70 0.52 37.69 11.99
C GLY A 70 0.22 36.34 12.66
N PRO A 71 1.26 35.53 12.90
CA PRO A 71 1.10 34.20 13.47
C PRO A 71 0.58 34.26 14.90
N LEU A 72 -0.40 33.41 15.20
CA LEU A 72 -0.82 33.12 16.56
C LEU A 72 0.10 32.07 17.19
N LEU A 73 0.62 32.37 18.38
CA LEU A 73 1.60 31.53 19.08
C LEU A 73 0.94 30.73 20.21
N VAL A 74 0.89 29.40 20.08
CA VAL A 74 0.42 28.51 21.13
C VAL A 74 1.61 27.99 21.93
N HIS A 75 1.67 28.35 23.21
CA HIS A 75 2.79 28.02 24.08
C HIS A 75 2.68 26.61 24.68
N SER A 76 3.80 26.05 25.12
CA SER A 76 3.86 24.81 25.90
C SER A 76 2.82 24.70 27.03
N GLY A 77 2.27 23.49 27.20
CA GLY A 77 1.28 23.15 28.22
C GLY A 77 -0.11 23.74 27.99
N THR A 78 -0.37 24.34 26.83
CA THR A 78 -1.62 25.05 26.54
C THR A 78 -2.63 24.16 25.84
N ILE A 79 -3.88 24.21 26.31
CA ILE A 79 -5.05 23.71 25.60
C ILE A 79 -5.80 24.92 25.04
N LEU A 80 -5.79 25.08 23.72
CA LEU A 80 -6.52 26.12 22.99
C LEU A 80 -7.83 25.55 22.43
N VAL A 81 -8.97 26.06 22.91
CA VAL A 81 -10.31 25.64 22.44
C VAL A 81 -10.94 26.75 21.62
N MET A 82 -11.07 26.53 20.31
CA MET A 82 -11.63 27.46 19.32
C MET A 82 -12.96 26.98 18.73
N ALA A 83 -13.63 26.02 19.38
CA ALA A 83 -14.92 25.50 18.92
C ALA A 83 -15.96 26.62 18.72
N GLY A 84 -16.46 26.74 17.48
CA GLY A 84 -17.41 27.79 17.08
C GLY A 84 -16.77 29.15 16.78
N CYS A 85 -15.44 29.25 16.71
CA CYS A 85 -14.73 30.44 16.25
C CYS A 85 -14.27 30.27 14.79
N THR A 86 -14.11 31.39 14.09
CA THR A 86 -13.36 31.47 12.83
C THR A 86 -12.15 32.37 13.04
N VAL A 87 -10.99 31.97 12.54
CA VAL A 87 -9.78 32.80 12.49
C VAL A 87 -9.33 32.88 11.03
N THR A 88 -9.20 34.09 10.52
CA THR A 88 -8.80 34.34 9.13
C THR A 88 -7.45 35.06 9.11
N LEU A 89 -6.45 34.44 8.49
CA LEU A 89 -5.21 35.12 8.10
C LEU A 89 -5.50 36.01 6.90
N THR A 90 -5.30 37.31 7.05
CA THR A 90 -5.71 38.31 6.05
C THR A 90 -4.75 38.42 4.88
N THR A 91 -5.24 38.90 3.74
CA THR A 91 -4.43 39.20 2.55
C THR A 91 -3.21 40.06 2.90
N GLY A 92 -2.05 39.74 2.32
CA GLY A 92 -0.79 40.45 2.53
C GLY A 92 0.02 40.06 3.78
N SER A 93 -0.44 39.13 4.62
CA SER A 93 0.21 38.81 5.91
C SER A 93 1.57 38.10 5.79
N GLY A 94 1.81 37.36 4.70
CA GLY A 94 3.10 36.74 4.39
C GLY A 94 3.69 35.78 5.44
N CYS A 95 2.86 35.14 6.27
CA CYS A 95 3.29 34.30 7.41
C CYS A 95 2.35 33.10 7.64
N ASN A 96 2.62 32.27 8.66
CA ASN A 96 1.69 31.23 9.11
C ASN A 96 0.50 31.83 9.88
N LEU A 97 -0.64 31.13 9.89
CA LEU A 97 -1.79 31.54 10.71
C LEU A 97 -1.57 31.16 12.18
N LEU A 98 -1.22 29.90 12.44
CA LEU A 98 -1.03 29.36 13.78
C LEU A 98 0.29 28.59 13.84
N THR A 99 1.07 28.86 14.88
CA THR A 99 2.37 28.22 15.10
C THR A 99 2.73 28.14 16.59
N ASN A 100 3.94 27.64 16.89
CA ASN A 100 4.48 27.54 18.24
C ASN A 100 5.80 28.32 18.40
N PRO A 101 6.14 28.77 19.62
CA PRO A 101 7.36 29.53 19.90
C PRO A 101 8.66 28.90 19.38
N ALA A 102 8.81 27.57 19.41
CA ALA A 102 10.06 26.93 18.98
C ALA A 102 10.39 27.15 17.49
N VAL A 103 9.41 27.49 16.65
CA VAL A 103 9.62 27.83 15.23
C VAL A 103 10.48 29.09 15.07
N VAL A 104 10.33 30.07 15.96
CA VAL A 104 10.99 31.38 15.87
C VAL A 104 12.29 31.48 16.68
N GLY A 105 12.86 30.36 17.11
CA GLY A 105 14.18 30.29 17.77
C GLY A 105 14.14 30.03 19.28
N GLY A 106 13.59 28.88 19.70
CA GLY A 106 13.55 28.46 21.10
C GLY A 106 13.79 26.95 21.29
N ASP A 107 13.78 26.52 22.56
CA ASP A 107 13.79 25.10 22.94
C ASP A 107 12.52 24.38 22.47
N ARG A 108 12.52 23.04 22.45
CA ARG A 108 11.33 22.23 22.15
C ARG A 108 10.12 22.67 22.98
N ASP A 109 8.99 22.85 22.31
CA ASP A 109 7.70 23.00 22.97
C ASP A 109 7.13 21.64 23.38
N ARG A 110 6.19 21.63 24.32
CA ARG A 110 5.56 20.40 24.80
C ARG A 110 4.11 20.56 25.22
N ASN A 111 3.32 19.50 25.07
CA ASN A 111 1.94 19.41 25.56
C ASN A 111 1.05 20.54 25.01
N ILE A 112 1.07 20.75 23.69
CA ILE A 112 0.22 21.72 22.99
C ILE A 112 -1.01 20.98 22.47
N THR A 113 -2.20 21.52 22.75
CA THR A 113 -3.46 20.97 22.24
C THR A 113 -4.31 22.08 21.63
N VAL A 114 -4.76 21.91 20.39
CA VAL A 114 -5.66 22.83 19.68
C VAL A 114 -6.93 22.09 19.27
N ILE A 115 -8.08 22.61 19.69
CA ILE A 115 -9.37 21.95 19.54
C ILE A 115 -10.36 22.89 18.88
N GLY A 116 -10.96 22.46 17.77
CA GLY A 116 -12.04 23.21 17.13
C GLY A 116 -11.57 24.40 16.30
N GLY A 117 -12.55 25.08 15.72
CA GLY A 117 -12.34 26.32 14.97
C GLY A 117 -12.30 26.09 13.45
N ILE A 118 -12.61 27.16 12.73
CA ILE A 118 -12.43 27.27 11.28
C ILE A 118 -11.21 28.17 11.06
N TRP A 119 -10.17 27.61 10.48
CA TRP A 119 -8.89 28.25 10.23
C TRP A 119 -8.77 28.55 8.75
N VAL A 120 -8.76 29.82 8.39
CA VAL A 120 -8.87 30.28 7.00
C VAL A 120 -7.60 31.01 6.59
N ARG A 121 -6.90 30.50 5.58
CA ARG A 121 -5.87 31.25 4.86
C ARG A 121 -6.52 31.91 3.65
N ALA A 122 -6.70 33.24 3.72
CA ALA A 122 -7.37 33.98 2.67
C ALA A 122 -6.56 34.01 1.36
N GLU A 123 -7.20 34.44 0.28
CA GLU A 123 -6.52 34.70 -0.98
C GLU A 123 -5.51 35.86 -0.83
N GLY A 124 -4.36 35.73 -1.49
CA GLY A 124 -3.33 36.78 -1.52
C GLY A 124 -2.59 36.99 -0.19
N VAL A 125 -2.58 36.02 0.73
CA VAL A 125 -1.75 36.10 1.95
C VAL A 125 -0.25 36.22 1.60
N GLY A 126 0.23 35.43 0.63
CA GLY A 126 1.63 35.43 0.20
C GLY A 126 2.57 34.70 1.18
N GLY A 127 3.87 34.97 1.07
CA GLY A 127 4.93 34.37 1.90
C GLY A 127 6.04 33.73 1.06
N SER A 128 7.06 33.18 1.73
CA SER A 128 8.09 32.37 1.09
C SER A 128 8.50 31.21 2.01
N GLY A 129 8.98 30.13 1.40
CA GLY A 129 9.35 28.91 2.12
C GLY A 129 8.28 28.44 3.12
N ILE A 130 8.66 28.26 4.38
CA ILE A 130 7.76 27.74 5.43
C ILE A 130 6.61 28.69 5.80
N ASP A 131 6.69 29.99 5.46
CA ASP A 131 5.62 30.96 5.71
C ASP A 131 4.37 30.69 4.84
N LEU A 132 4.52 29.88 3.79
CA LEU A 132 3.43 29.46 2.91
C LEU A 132 2.52 28.39 3.55
N HIS A 133 2.90 27.82 4.70
CA HIS A 133 2.09 26.83 5.39
C HIS A 133 1.02 27.50 6.28
N THR A 134 -0.15 26.89 6.42
CA THR A 134 -1.27 27.50 7.16
C THR A 134 -1.13 27.32 8.66
N LEU A 135 -1.05 26.07 9.13
CA LEU A 135 -0.73 25.70 10.51
C LEU A 135 0.65 25.05 10.50
N LEU A 136 1.62 25.63 11.20
CA LEU A 136 3.00 25.16 11.21
C LEU A 136 3.40 24.78 12.63
N PHE A 137 3.90 23.57 12.85
CA PHE A 137 4.45 23.19 14.16
C PHE A 137 5.83 22.57 13.99
N ARG A 138 6.80 23.09 14.76
CA ARG A 138 8.15 22.55 14.81
C ARG A 138 8.59 22.27 16.24
N ARG A 139 9.40 21.22 16.43
CA ARG A 139 10.08 20.93 17.69
C ARG A 139 9.08 20.77 18.84
N VAL A 140 8.05 19.91 18.68
CA VAL A 140 6.98 19.73 19.68
C VAL A 140 6.89 18.29 20.18
N ASP A 141 6.95 18.12 21.50
CA ASP A 141 6.56 16.89 22.21
C ASP A 141 5.08 16.92 22.55
N HIS A 142 4.32 15.88 22.26
CA HIS A 142 2.89 15.78 22.57
C HIS A 142 2.05 16.93 21.98
N LEU A 143 1.98 16.98 20.64
CA LEU A 143 1.10 17.89 19.91
C LEU A 143 -0.25 17.22 19.64
N VAL A 144 -1.35 17.90 19.91
CA VAL A 144 -2.70 17.44 19.53
C VAL A 144 -3.43 18.52 18.75
N LEU A 145 -3.79 18.23 17.49
CA LEU A 145 -4.66 19.05 16.66
C LEU A 145 -5.95 18.27 16.40
N GLN A 146 -7.09 18.77 16.85
CA GLN A 146 -8.33 18.00 16.80
C GLN A 146 -9.57 18.82 16.45
N ARG A 147 -10.47 18.26 15.64
CA ARG A 147 -11.78 18.86 15.28
C ARG A 147 -11.65 20.21 14.55
N LEU A 148 -10.62 20.37 13.73
CA LEU A 148 -10.38 21.61 12.99
C LEU A 148 -11.07 21.55 11.62
N ALA A 149 -11.57 22.68 11.15
CA ALA A 149 -11.80 22.89 9.72
C ALA A 149 -10.71 23.82 9.19
N VAL A 150 -10.01 23.43 8.14
CA VAL A 150 -8.96 24.25 7.53
C VAL A 150 -9.37 24.56 6.10
N ARG A 151 -9.32 25.84 5.73
CA ARG A 151 -9.67 26.32 4.39
C ARG A 151 -8.53 27.16 3.84
N THR A 152 -8.15 26.93 2.60
CA THR A 152 -7.13 27.74 1.93
C THR A 152 -7.60 28.15 0.54
N SER A 153 -7.31 29.39 0.14
CA SER A 153 -7.52 29.85 -1.24
C SER A 153 -6.29 29.65 -2.13
N GLY A 154 -5.13 29.30 -1.55
CA GLY A 154 -3.85 29.09 -2.23
C GLY A 154 -2.78 28.59 -1.27
N ASP A 155 -1.51 28.84 -1.62
CA ASP A 155 -0.30 28.49 -0.86
C ASP A 155 -0.04 26.98 -0.71
N LYS A 156 0.67 26.57 0.35
CA LYS A 156 1.20 25.20 0.51
C LYS A 156 0.43 24.44 1.59
N TYR A 157 1.13 23.70 2.45
CA TYR A 157 0.51 22.72 3.34
C TYR A 157 -0.47 23.34 4.35
N ALA A 158 -1.63 22.71 4.50
CA ALA A 158 -2.64 23.15 5.46
C ALA A 158 -2.18 22.92 6.91
N ILE A 159 -1.59 21.76 7.19
CA ILE A 159 -0.95 21.42 8.47
C ILE A 159 0.45 20.87 8.17
N SER A 160 1.50 21.59 8.55
CA SER A 160 2.90 21.16 8.41
C SER A 160 3.49 20.84 9.78
N LEU A 161 3.97 19.61 9.94
CA LEU A 161 4.62 19.11 11.15
C LEU A 161 6.08 18.80 10.86
N GLY A 162 6.99 19.10 11.78
CA GLY A 162 8.40 18.73 11.64
C GLY A 162 9.14 18.76 12.97
N ASP A 163 10.09 17.86 13.19
CA ASP A 163 10.71 17.65 14.51
C ASP A 163 9.64 17.45 15.61
N VAL A 164 8.75 16.47 15.43
CA VAL A 164 7.66 16.19 16.38
C VAL A 164 7.77 14.81 17.02
N THR A 165 7.32 14.70 18.26
CA THR A 165 7.21 13.40 18.94
C THR A 165 5.86 13.29 19.63
N ASP A 166 5.18 12.15 19.49
CA ASP A 166 3.83 11.92 20.01
C ASP A 166 2.79 12.93 19.48
N ALA A 167 2.79 13.16 18.17
CA ALA A 167 1.85 14.09 17.53
C ALA A 167 0.56 13.38 17.09
N THR A 168 -0.60 13.99 17.35
CA THR A 168 -1.91 13.53 16.86
C THR A 168 -2.62 14.63 16.11
N VAL A 169 -2.99 14.35 14.85
CA VAL A 169 -3.87 15.19 14.03
C VAL A 169 -5.14 14.40 13.75
N SER A 170 -6.29 14.87 14.22
CA SER A 170 -7.52 14.08 14.05
C SER A 170 -8.82 14.86 13.88
N GLN A 171 -9.78 14.22 13.20
CA GLN A 171 -11.10 14.81 12.95
C GLN A 171 -10.99 16.15 12.22
N ILE A 172 -10.23 16.17 11.12
CA ILE A 172 -9.98 17.39 10.34
C ILE A 172 -10.88 17.41 9.11
N ARG A 173 -11.48 18.57 8.83
CA ARG A 173 -12.18 18.83 7.58
C ARG A 173 -11.37 19.81 6.73
N PHE A 174 -10.98 19.36 5.53
CA PHE A 174 -10.23 20.16 4.57
C PHE A 174 -11.12 20.72 3.46
N ASP A 175 -10.79 21.94 3.05
CA ASP A 175 -11.15 22.56 1.78
C ASP A 175 -9.94 23.40 1.35
N VAL A 176 -8.90 22.72 0.86
CA VAL A 176 -7.55 23.28 0.73
C VAL A 176 -6.99 23.05 -0.68
N ARG A 177 -6.09 23.93 -1.11
CA ARG A 177 -5.52 23.93 -2.49
C ARG A 177 -4.22 23.16 -2.67
N SER A 178 -3.61 22.68 -1.59
CA SER A 178 -2.37 21.88 -1.59
C SER A 178 -2.54 20.73 -0.59
N ASP A 179 -1.47 20.27 0.03
CA ASP A 179 -1.50 19.13 0.93
C ASP A 179 -2.34 19.38 2.17
N GLY A 180 -2.96 18.32 2.69
CA GLY A 180 -3.70 18.35 3.95
C GLY A 180 -2.76 18.36 5.15
N VAL A 181 -2.23 17.18 5.50
CA VAL A 181 -1.25 17.01 6.58
C VAL A 181 0.09 16.59 5.99
N HIS A 182 1.12 17.41 6.19
CA HIS A 182 2.47 17.16 5.72
C HIS A 182 3.39 16.90 6.91
N ILE A 183 4.01 15.72 6.96
CA ILE A 183 4.87 15.27 8.06
C ILE A 183 6.31 15.24 7.57
N GLN A 184 7.07 16.22 8.02
CA GLN A 184 8.49 16.35 7.76
C GLN A 184 9.33 15.75 8.88
N GLY A 185 10.49 15.21 8.52
CA GLY A 185 11.43 14.62 9.46
C GLY A 185 12.19 15.66 10.32
N PRO A 186 12.68 15.28 11.51
CA PRO A 186 12.44 14.02 12.19
C PRO A 186 11.02 13.97 12.78
N ALA A 187 10.40 12.80 12.81
CA ALA A 187 9.12 12.63 13.50
C ALA A 187 9.01 11.23 14.12
N LEU A 188 8.42 11.13 15.30
CA LEU A 188 8.30 9.88 16.03
C LEU A 188 6.90 9.71 16.65
N ARG A 189 6.27 8.55 16.45
CA ARG A 189 4.94 8.22 17.02
C ARG A 189 3.88 9.24 16.62
N THR A 190 3.68 9.41 15.32
CA THR A 190 2.68 10.33 14.77
C THR A 190 1.40 9.59 14.40
N ARG A 191 0.24 10.18 14.70
CA ARG A 191 -1.07 9.65 14.30
C ARG A 191 -1.89 10.69 13.54
N VAL A 192 -2.30 10.36 12.33
CA VAL A 192 -3.24 11.15 11.53
C VAL A 192 -4.52 10.34 11.35
N ALA A 193 -5.68 10.87 11.77
CA ALA A 193 -6.90 10.09 11.77
C ALA A 193 -8.19 10.86 11.48
N THR A 194 -9.15 10.24 10.79
CA THR A 194 -10.48 10.83 10.54
C THR A 194 -10.36 12.15 9.78
N ILE A 195 -9.86 12.06 8.54
CA ILE A 195 -9.67 13.20 7.65
C ILE A 195 -10.76 13.18 6.58
N ARG A 196 -11.41 14.32 6.35
CA ARG A 196 -12.53 14.48 5.40
C ARG A 196 -12.39 15.74 4.56
N GLY A 197 -13.03 15.78 3.40
CA GLY A 197 -13.15 16.99 2.57
C GLY A 197 -12.36 16.89 1.26
N THR A 198 -11.70 17.98 0.88
CA THR A 198 -10.97 18.10 -0.39
C THR A 198 -9.55 18.65 -0.20
N THR A 199 -8.58 18.09 -0.93
CA THR A 199 -7.20 18.58 -1.01
C THR A 199 -6.79 18.79 -2.47
N GLY A 200 -6.01 19.85 -2.73
CA GLY A 200 -5.52 20.18 -4.07
C GLY A 200 -4.18 19.52 -4.41
N ASP A 201 -3.57 18.82 -3.46
CA ASP A 201 -2.43 17.93 -3.63
C ASP A 201 -2.58 16.77 -2.62
N ASP A 202 -1.48 16.14 -2.19
CA ASP A 202 -1.48 14.95 -1.33
C ASP A 202 -2.27 15.16 -0.01
N THR A 203 -3.23 14.28 0.32
CA THR A 203 -4.05 14.48 1.53
C THR A 203 -3.23 14.32 2.81
N VAL A 204 -2.41 13.27 2.88
CA VAL A 204 -1.39 13.09 3.92
C VAL A 204 -0.07 12.71 3.25
N ALA A 205 1.00 13.45 3.54
CA ALA A 205 2.33 13.19 3.02
C ALA A 205 3.34 12.97 4.15
N ILE A 206 4.21 11.97 3.99
CA ILE A 206 5.41 11.75 4.81
C ILE A 206 6.64 12.06 3.95
N THR A 207 7.43 13.02 4.39
CA THR A 207 8.62 13.56 3.71
C THR A 207 9.76 13.76 4.72
N PRO A 208 10.54 12.71 5.05
CA PRO A 208 11.68 12.83 5.98
C PRO A 208 12.66 13.99 5.64
N ARG A 209 12.67 14.36 4.36
CA ARG A 209 13.20 15.59 3.77
C ARG A 209 12.19 16.11 2.74
N ASP A 210 12.20 17.42 2.50
CA ASP A 210 11.25 18.08 1.60
C ASP A 210 11.94 18.95 0.53
N TRP A 211 11.15 19.58 -0.33
CA TRP A 211 11.58 20.59 -1.30
C TRP A 211 12.40 21.67 -0.65
N GLN A 212 13.45 22.13 -1.33
CA GLN A 212 14.41 23.08 -0.77
C GLN A 212 13.77 24.32 -0.13
N SER A 213 12.65 24.80 -0.67
CA SER A 213 11.94 25.96 -0.11
C SER A 213 11.27 25.66 1.24
N TYR A 214 10.90 24.42 1.53
CA TYR A 214 10.20 24.01 2.75
C TYR A 214 11.09 23.18 3.69
N ASP A 215 12.32 22.84 3.27
CA ASP A 215 13.24 21.96 4.00
C ASP A 215 13.92 22.63 5.21
N ASP A 216 13.15 23.01 6.24
CA ASP A 216 13.67 23.67 7.46
C ASP A 216 14.09 22.66 8.56
N VAL A 217 13.57 21.43 8.51
CA VAL A 217 13.97 20.31 9.37
C VAL A 217 14.12 19.04 8.54
N SER A 218 15.02 18.14 8.95
CA SER A 218 15.21 16.85 8.27
C SER A 218 15.62 15.77 9.25
N GLY A 219 15.19 14.54 8.97
CA GLY A 219 15.50 13.38 9.78
C GLY A 219 14.52 12.23 9.54
N PRO A 220 14.67 11.10 10.23
CA PRO A 220 13.79 9.96 10.01
C PRO A 220 12.36 10.23 10.52
N VAL A 221 11.36 9.69 9.82
CA VAL A 221 9.96 9.63 10.25
C VAL A 221 9.64 8.20 10.64
N VAL A 222 9.24 7.97 11.89
CA VAL A 222 9.21 6.64 12.48
C VAL A 222 7.93 6.43 13.30
N ASP A 223 7.34 5.23 13.20
CA ASP A 223 6.14 4.85 13.95
C ASP A 223 4.93 5.74 13.64
N THR A 224 4.55 5.82 12.36
CA THR A 224 3.43 6.65 11.91
C THR A 224 2.19 5.83 11.60
N VAL A 225 1.03 6.23 12.13
CA VAL A 225 -0.28 5.66 11.81
C VAL A 225 -1.12 6.69 11.08
N ILE A 226 -1.54 6.37 9.86
CA ILE A 226 -2.49 7.16 9.06
C ILE A 226 -3.74 6.32 8.90
N GLU A 227 -4.88 6.80 9.38
CA GLU A 227 -6.10 6.02 9.36
C GLU A 227 -7.39 6.78 9.11
N ASP A 228 -8.41 6.09 8.59
CA ASP A 228 -9.77 6.64 8.44
C ASP A 228 -9.75 7.92 7.57
N ILE A 229 -9.26 7.77 6.34
CA ILE A 229 -9.16 8.82 5.34
C ILE A 229 -10.30 8.64 4.33
N ASP A 230 -11.06 9.70 4.09
CA ASP A 230 -12.14 9.72 3.10
C ASP A 230 -12.24 11.14 2.52
N VAL A 231 -11.47 11.36 1.46
CA VAL A 231 -11.18 12.67 0.87
C VAL A 231 -11.21 12.56 -0.66
N THR A 232 -11.54 13.66 -1.33
CA THR A 232 -11.22 13.82 -2.75
C THR A 232 -9.91 14.59 -2.86
N SER A 233 -8.86 13.91 -3.34
CA SER A 233 -7.53 14.46 -3.54
C SER A 233 -7.25 14.69 -5.01
N ALA A 234 -6.74 15.88 -5.36
CA ALA A 234 -6.22 16.13 -6.71
C ALA A 234 -4.87 15.41 -6.98
N ALA A 235 -4.23 14.83 -5.97
CA ALA A 235 -3.05 13.99 -6.08
C ALA A 235 -3.27 12.64 -5.37
N ALA A 236 -2.38 12.23 -4.44
CA ALA A 236 -2.55 11.00 -3.68
C ALA A 236 -3.40 11.21 -2.42
N LEU A 237 -4.02 10.13 -1.92
CA LEU A 237 -4.63 10.18 -0.58
C LEU A 237 -3.55 10.02 0.50
N VAL A 238 -2.57 9.15 0.28
CA VAL A 238 -1.41 9.02 1.15
C VAL A 238 -0.14 8.90 0.32
N LYS A 239 0.82 9.80 0.55
CA LYS A 239 2.18 9.71 0.02
C LYS A 239 3.17 9.37 1.13
N VAL A 240 4.01 8.37 0.92
CA VAL A 240 5.07 7.96 1.84
C VAL A 240 6.40 7.94 1.09
N LEU A 241 7.22 8.96 1.34
CA LEU A 241 8.57 9.04 0.78
C LEU A 241 9.62 8.67 1.84
N GLY A 242 10.75 8.16 1.37
CA GLY A 242 11.93 7.95 2.22
C GLY A 242 12.75 9.22 2.45
N GLY A 243 12.51 10.28 1.65
CA GLY A 243 13.33 11.49 1.60
C GLY A 243 14.61 11.25 0.79
N SER A 244 15.73 11.79 1.26
CA SER A 244 17.06 11.64 0.66
C SER A 244 17.79 10.41 1.23
N PRO A 245 18.92 9.97 0.64
CA PRO A 245 19.62 8.74 1.06
C PRO A 245 19.99 8.66 2.55
N GLU A 246 20.11 9.79 3.24
CA GLU A 246 20.39 9.87 4.67
C GLU A 246 19.15 9.81 5.58
N THR A 247 17.94 9.79 5.02
CA THR A 247 16.68 9.76 5.79
C THR A 247 15.85 8.51 5.51
N ALA A 248 14.81 8.30 6.34
CA ALA A 248 13.95 7.14 6.20
C ALA A 248 12.53 7.39 6.73
N ALA A 249 11.56 6.70 6.13
CA ALA A 249 10.22 6.48 6.67
C ALA A 249 10.08 5.02 7.11
N LEU A 250 9.97 4.79 8.42
CA LEU A 250 10.02 3.46 9.03
C LEU A 250 8.76 3.17 9.85
N ARG A 251 8.27 1.93 9.77
CA ARG A 251 7.13 1.45 10.59
C ARG A 251 5.89 2.32 10.41
N THR A 252 5.50 2.50 9.16
CA THR A 252 4.30 3.24 8.81
C THR A 252 3.13 2.28 8.61
N THR A 253 1.98 2.58 9.20
CA THR A 253 0.72 1.88 8.93
C THR A 253 -0.27 2.84 8.30
N VAL A 254 -0.76 2.51 7.11
CA VAL A 254 -1.83 3.21 6.41
C VAL A 254 -3.06 2.31 6.41
N ARG A 255 -4.19 2.76 6.95
CA ARG A 255 -5.39 1.91 7.01
C ARG A 255 -6.73 2.62 6.87
N LYS A 256 -7.77 1.90 6.43
CA LYS A 256 -9.14 2.44 6.30
C LYS A 256 -9.15 3.68 5.41
N VAL A 257 -8.70 3.50 4.17
CA VAL A 257 -8.61 4.56 3.16
C VAL A 257 -9.71 4.39 2.13
N ALA A 258 -10.54 5.41 2.00
CA ALA A 258 -11.64 5.56 1.04
C ALA A 258 -11.53 6.94 0.36
N GLY A 259 -12.48 7.26 -0.52
CA GLY A 259 -12.51 8.51 -1.28
C GLY A 259 -11.97 8.34 -2.70
N LEU A 260 -11.48 9.44 -3.29
CA LEU A 260 -11.03 9.50 -4.68
C LEU A 260 -9.64 10.16 -4.77
N ALA A 261 -8.70 9.48 -5.42
CA ALA A 261 -7.40 10.04 -5.78
C ALA A 261 -7.32 10.33 -7.29
N HIS A 262 -6.89 11.53 -7.66
CA HIS A 262 -6.59 11.88 -9.07
C HIS A 262 -5.15 11.50 -9.48
N ASN A 263 -4.34 11.05 -8.53
CA ASN A 263 -3.11 10.30 -8.77
C ASN A 263 -3.30 8.86 -8.24
N ASN A 264 -2.45 8.36 -7.33
CA ASN A 264 -2.57 7.03 -6.74
C ASN A 264 -3.24 7.10 -5.36
N VAL A 265 -3.96 6.06 -4.91
CA VAL A 265 -4.53 6.08 -3.54
C VAL A 265 -3.40 6.15 -2.50
N VAL A 266 -2.47 5.20 -2.58
CA VAL A 266 -1.23 5.20 -1.80
C VAL A 266 -0.03 5.23 -2.75
N TRP A 267 0.82 6.25 -2.60
CA TRP A 267 2.08 6.35 -3.32
C TRP A 267 3.24 6.16 -2.33
N VAL A 268 4.10 5.19 -2.62
CA VAL A 268 5.31 4.87 -1.86
C VAL A 268 6.54 5.07 -2.74
N GLY A 269 7.48 5.91 -2.32
CA GLY A 269 8.79 5.93 -2.96
C GLY A 269 9.47 7.27 -3.09
N ASP A 270 9.83 7.61 -4.34
CA ASP A 270 10.67 8.74 -4.69
C ASP A 270 9.86 9.76 -5.49
N ASP A 271 9.93 11.03 -5.10
CA ASP A 271 9.45 12.15 -5.90
C ASP A 271 10.66 12.82 -6.55
N THR A 272 10.90 12.52 -7.83
CA THR A 272 12.11 12.95 -8.54
C THR A 272 12.07 14.38 -9.05
N ALA A 273 10.99 15.13 -8.74
CA ALA A 273 10.98 16.56 -9.00
C ALA A 273 12.00 17.32 -8.12
N GLU A 274 12.41 16.72 -7.00
CA GLU A 274 13.41 17.24 -6.07
C GLU A 274 14.33 16.10 -5.58
N TRP A 275 15.63 16.37 -5.46
CA TRP A 275 16.58 15.33 -5.04
C TRP A 275 16.44 14.98 -3.56
N ARG A 276 16.00 15.93 -2.74
CA ARG A 276 15.73 15.75 -1.31
C ARG A 276 14.59 14.77 -1.02
N THR A 277 13.75 14.49 -2.00
CA THR A 277 12.61 13.57 -1.91
C THR A 277 12.86 12.25 -2.64
N THR A 278 14.13 11.93 -2.92
CA THR A 278 14.55 10.75 -3.69
C THR A 278 15.68 9.97 -3.01
N GLY A 279 15.57 8.65 -2.98
CA GLY A 279 16.65 7.72 -2.60
C GLY A 279 16.67 7.33 -1.12
N GLY A 280 15.82 7.96 -0.29
CA GLY A 280 15.66 7.59 1.11
C GLY A 280 14.95 6.27 1.32
N GLN A 281 15.07 5.71 2.52
CA GLN A 281 14.55 4.37 2.81
C GLN A 281 13.06 4.42 3.19
N VAL A 282 12.24 3.54 2.62
CA VAL A 282 10.92 3.19 3.16
C VAL A 282 10.95 1.74 3.62
N ASN A 283 10.63 1.45 4.88
CA ASN A 283 10.65 0.06 5.37
C ASN A 283 9.58 -0.21 6.43
N GLU A 284 9.16 -1.48 6.50
CA GLU A 284 8.11 -1.94 7.42
C GLU A 284 6.79 -1.18 7.22
N LEU A 285 6.38 -1.02 5.95
CA LEU A 285 5.13 -0.37 5.58
C LEU A 285 4.00 -1.39 5.51
N VAL A 286 2.90 -1.08 6.21
CA VAL A 286 1.64 -1.82 6.13
C VAL A 286 0.57 -0.93 5.50
N VAL A 287 -0.08 -1.41 4.45
CA VAL A 287 -1.26 -0.80 3.83
C VAL A 287 -2.43 -1.76 4.01
N GLU A 288 -3.51 -1.33 4.66
CA GLU A 288 -4.64 -2.22 4.92
C GLU A 288 -6.03 -1.59 4.84
N GLN A 289 -7.05 -2.39 4.51
CA GLN A 289 -8.46 -1.93 4.49
C GLN A 289 -8.65 -0.72 3.57
N VAL A 290 -8.35 -0.88 2.28
CA VAL A 290 -8.45 0.20 1.28
C VAL A 290 -9.60 -0.11 0.33
N SER A 291 -10.49 0.87 0.14
CA SER A 291 -11.64 0.81 -0.77
C SER A 291 -11.81 2.11 -1.56
N ALA A 292 -10.72 2.87 -1.73
CA ALA A 292 -10.71 4.14 -2.45
C ALA A 292 -10.62 3.92 -3.97
N ALA A 293 -11.16 4.88 -4.73
CA ALA A 293 -11.11 4.89 -6.18
C ALA A 293 -9.95 5.75 -6.71
N THR A 294 -9.57 5.52 -7.96
CA THR A 294 -8.63 6.38 -8.70
C THR A 294 -9.22 6.78 -10.04
N VAL A 295 -8.67 7.83 -10.64
CA VAL A 295 -8.91 8.13 -12.06
C VAL A 295 -8.22 7.08 -12.97
N PRO A 296 -8.59 6.98 -14.26
CA PRO A 296 -7.91 6.10 -15.21
C PRO A 296 -6.40 6.37 -15.30
N GLY A 297 -5.63 5.32 -15.58
CA GLY A 297 -4.18 5.31 -15.69
C GLY A 297 -3.43 5.26 -14.35
N ARG A 298 -4.14 5.09 -13.23
CA ARG A 298 -3.60 5.16 -11.87
C ARG A 298 -3.77 3.86 -11.08
N HIS A 299 -3.18 3.83 -9.89
CA HIS A 299 -3.03 2.62 -9.08
C HIS A 299 -3.56 2.83 -7.66
N VAL A 300 -4.06 1.75 -7.05
CA VAL A 300 -4.41 1.78 -5.62
C VAL A 300 -3.14 1.89 -4.77
N VAL A 301 -2.14 1.05 -5.03
CA VAL A 301 -0.82 1.15 -4.41
C VAL A 301 0.23 1.26 -5.50
N TYR A 302 0.91 2.39 -5.56
CA TYR A 302 2.02 2.65 -6.47
C TYR A 302 3.33 2.72 -5.71
N VAL A 303 4.30 1.88 -6.10
CA VAL A 303 5.62 1.82 -5.48
C VAL A 303 6.67 2.15 -6.53
N ASN A 304 7.31 3.30 -6.41
CA ASN A 304 8.38 3.73 -7.33
C ASN A 304 9.72 4.02 -6.63
N GLY A 305 9.81 3.78 -5.33
CA GLY A 305 11.00 4.05 -4.56
C GLY A 305 12.15 3.12 -4.91
N SER A 306 13.34 3.69 -4.95
CA SER A 306 14.59 2.96 -5.19
C SER A 306 15.10 2.16 -3.97
N ASN A 307 14.64 2.51 -2.76
CA ASN A 307 15.03 1.87 -1.50
C ASN A 307 13.81 1.53 -0.63
N VAL A 308 12.98 0.60 -1.10
CA VAL A 308 11.81 0.11 -0.37
C VAL A 308 12.07 -1.30 0.16
N GLY A 309 11.98 -1.45 1.48
CA GLY A 309 12.14 -2.70 2.20
C GLY A 309 10.86 -3.54 2.20
N ARG A 310 10.46 -4.04 3.39
CA ARG A 310 9.27 -4.88 3.55
C ARG A 310 7.99 -4.07 3.37
N LEU A 311 7.13 -4.54 2.48
CA LEU A 311 5.80 -3.98 2.22
C LEU A 311 4.72 -5.06 2.34
N ARG A 312 3.72 -4.83 3.20
CA ARG A 312 2.55 -5.69 3.34
C ARG A 312 1.28 -4.92 2.99
N ILE A 313 0.53 -5.45 2.05
CA ILE A 313 -0.73 -4.89 1.56
C ILE A 313 -1.84 -5.92 1.88
N ARG A 314 -2.90 -5.51 2.58
CA ARG A 314 -3.98 -6.43 2.93
C ARG A 314 -5.39 -5.84 2.97
N GLY A 315 -6.40 -6.60 2.56
CA GLY A 315 -7.79 -6.12 2.66
C GLY A 315 -8.07 -4.99 1.68
N LEU A 316 -7.77 -5.21 0.40
CA LEU A 316 -8.16 -4.27 -0.67
C LEU A 316 -9.52 -4.69 -1.23
N THR A 317 -10.42 -3.73 -1.40
CA THR A 317 -11.68 -3.94 -2.11
C THR A 317 -11.71 -3.03 -3.33
N PHE A 318 -11.98 -3.60 -4.50
CA PHE A 318 -11.93 -2.88 -5.77
C PHE A 318 -13.08 -3.29 -6.69
N ALA A 319 -13.72 -2.29 -7.32
CA ALA A 319 -14.84 -2.50 -8.23
C ALA A 319 -14.90 -1.37 -9.25
N ASP A 320 -14.04 -1.41 -10.27
CA ASP A 320 -14.08 -0.47 -11.39
C ASP A 320 -13.70 -1.19 -12.70
N PRO A 321 -14.68 -1.50 -13.56
CA PRO A 321 -14.41 -2.16 -14.83
C PRO A 321 -13.67 -1.26 -15.83
N ALA A 322 -13.67 0.07 -15.63
CA ALA A 322 -12.99 1.00 -16.53
C ALA A 322 -11.51 1.22 -16.16
N ALA A 323 -11.06 0.66 -15.04
CA ALA A 323 -9.68 0.81 -14.61
C ALA A 323 -8.71 0.00 -15.48
N ASP A 324 -7.73 0.70 -16.03
CA ASP A 324 -6.66 0.19 -16.90
C ASP A 324 -5.31 0.07 -16.18
N GLY A 325 -5.18 0.67 -14.99
CA GLY A 325 -4.00 0.57 -14.13
C GLY A 325 -4.01 -0.69 -13.26
N ALA A 326 -2.82 -1.13 -12.83
CA ALA A 326 -2.72 -2.21 -11.85
C ALA A 326 -3.22 -1.76 -10.47
N LEU A 327 -3.78 -2.67 -9.67
CA LEU A 327 -4.15 -2.34 -8.29
C LEU A 327 -2.89 -2.09 -7.44
N VAL A 328 -1.92 -2.98 -7.54
CA VAL A 328 -0.59 -2.84 -6.92
C VAL A 328 0.45 -2.84 -8.03
N ARG A 329 1.21 -1.74 -8.17
CA ARG A 329 2.29 -1.62 -9.14
C ARG A 329 3.63 -1.33 -8.47
N VAL A 330 4.63 -2.15 -8.76
CA VAL A 330 6.03 -1.96 -8.38
C VAL A 330 6.80 -1.53 -9.61
N SER A 331 7.18 -0.26 -9.66
CA SER A 331 7.78 0.41 -10.81
C SER A 331 8.84 1.42 -10.35
N PRO A 332 9.95 0.96 -9.77
CA PRO A 332 11.02 1.85 -9.38
C PRO A 332 11.60 2.56 -10.61
N LEU A 333 11.99 3.82 -10.45
CA LEU A 333 12.50 4.64 -11.56
C LEU A 333 13.89 4.17 -12.05
N ALA A 334 14.64 3.51 -11.16
CA ALA A 334 15.89 2.84 -11.44
C ALA A 334 15.83 1.39 -10.96
N ALA A 335 16.82 0.58 -11.33
CA ALA A 335 16.90 -0.81 -10.87
C ALA A 335 16.89 -0.88 -9.34
N ALA A 336 15.89 -1.54 -8.75
CA ALA A 336 15.73 -1.64 -7.31
C ALA A 336 15.39 -3.06 -6.86
N ILE A 337 15.85 -3.41 -5.65
CA ILE A 337 15.60 -4.71 -5.03
C ILE A 337 14.65 -4.52 -3.85
N PHE A 338 13.54 -5.25 -3.87
CA PHE A 338 12.54 -5.29 -2.83
C PHE A 338 12.69 -6.62 -2.08
N PRO A 339 13.06 -6.62 -0.79
CA PRO A 339 13.25 -7.87 -0.04
C PRO A 339 11.96 -8.69 0.06
N GLU A 340 10.83 -8.04 0.34
CA GLU A 340 9.57 -8.73 0.57
C GLU A 340 8.38 -7.86 0.18
N LEU A 341 7.51 -8.41 -0.64
CA LEU A 341 6.19 -7.87 -0.95
C LEU A 341 5.14 -8.94 -0.66
N THR A 342 4.22 -8.63 0.25
CA THR A 342 3.04 -9.45 0.51
C THR A 342 1.79 -8.68 0.08
N VAL A 343 0.95 -9.30 -0.76
CA VAL A 343 -0.38 -8.83 -1.15
C VAL A 343 -1.40 -9.89 -0.74
N GLU A 344 -2.30 -9.56 0.18
CA GLU A 344 -3.25 -10.55 0.69
C GLU A 344 -4.68 -10.04 0.92
N GLY A 345 -5.67 -10.92 0.84
CA GLY A 345 -7.06 -10.55 1.14
C GLY A 345 -7.58 -9.46 0.22
N VAL A 346 -7.41 -9.63 -1.09
CA VAL A 346 -7.93 -8.67 -2.10
C VAL A 346 -9.21 -9.22 -2.69
N GLU A 347 -10.23 -8.38 -2.75
CA GLU A 347 -11.51 -8.63 -3.40
C GLU A 347 -11.68 -7.63 -4.55
N ALA A 348 -11.54 -8.11 -5.78
CA ALA A 348 -11.73 -7.32 -6.99
C ALA A 348 -12.94 -7.88 -7.76
N THR A 349 -14.12 -7.27 -7.61
CA THR A 349 -15.35 -7.78 -8.22
C THR A 349 -15.54 -7.35 -9.67
N HIS A 350 -14.89 -6.24 -10.06
CA HIS A 350 -14.82 -5.76 -11.43
C HIS A 350 -13.41 -5.21 -11.69
N LEU A 351 -12.50 -6.09 -12.11
CA LEU A 351 -11.17 -5.70 -12.58
C LEU A 351 -11.23 -5.40 -14.08
N GLY A 352 -10.80 -4.20 -14.50
CA GLY A 352 -10.63 -3.88 -15.92
C GLY A 352 -9.38 -4.54 -16.53
N ALA A 353 -8.76 -3.90 -17.51
CA ALA A 353 -7.62 -4.45 -18.25
C ALA A 353 -6.31 -4.55 -17.43
N GLY A 354 -6.17 -3.79 -16.35
CA GLY A 354 -4.96 -3.78 -15.52
C GLY A 354 -4.87 -5.00 -14.58
N PRO A 355 -3.67 -5.47 -14.21
CA PRO A 355 -3.54 -6.62 -13.33
C PRO A 355 -3.76 -6.28 -11.85
N VAL A 356 -3.99 -7.28 -10.99
CA VAL A 356 -4.01 -7.04 -9.54
C VAL A 356 -2.62 -6.63 -9.04
N VAL A 357 -1.58 -7.38 -9.43
CA VAL A 357 -0.20 -7.08 -9.08
C VAL A 357 0.66 -6.99 -10.34
N ARG A 358 1.42 -5.91 -10.47
CA ARG A 358 2.39 -5.71 -11.55
C ARG A 358 3.78 -5.42 -11.01
N VAL A 359 4.77 -6.18 -11.49
CA VAL A 359 6.20 -5.96 -11.23
C VAL A 359 6.86 -5.53 -12.54
N ASP A 360 7.25 -4.26 -12.63
CA ASP A 360 7.82 -3.68 -13.85
C ASP A 360 9.30 -4.06 -14.07
N PRO A 361 9.85 -3.88 -15.30
CA PRO A 361 11.18 -4.38 -15.69
C PRO A 361 12.33 -3.92 -14.78
N THR A 362 12.22 -2.75 -14.18
CA THR A 362 13.23 -2.17 -13.28
C THR A 362 13.18 -2.75 -11.86
N ALA A 363 12.17 -3.54 -11.51
CA ALA A 363 12.00 -4.12 -10.20
C ALA A 363 12.55 -5.55 -10.11
N ARG A 364 13.23 -5.84 -8.99
CA ARG A 364 13.49 -7.20 -8.53
C ARG A 364 12.87 -7.41 -7.16
N VAL A 365 11.91 -8.32 -7.04
CA VAL A 365 11.31 -8.72 -5.76
C VAL A 365 11.92 -10.05 -5.32
N GLN A 366 12.55 -10.11 -4.16
CA GLN A 366 13.15 -11.36 -3.69
C GLN A 366 12.06 -12.35 -3.27
N GLN A 367 11.10 -11.89 -2.45
CA GLN A 367 9.96 -12.70 -2.03
C GLN A 367 8.65 -11.97 -2.35
N LEU A 368 7.87 -12.54 -3.27
CA LEU A 368 6.53 -12.09 -3.60
C LEU A 368 5.51 -13.12 -3.13
N ARG A 369 4.66 -12.72 -2.17
CA ARG A 369 3.54 -13.52 -1.71
C ARG A 369 2.22 -12.90 -2.13
N VAL A 370 1.39 -13.68 -2.81
CA VAL A 370 0.01 -13.35 -3.18
C VAL A 370 -0.91 -14.37 -2.52
N ASP A 371 -1.76 -13.94 -1.59
CA ASP A 371 -2.56 -14.87 -0.76
C ASP A 371 -4.00 -14.41 -0.57
N ARG A 372 -4.99 -15.31 -0.62
CA ARG A 372 -6.42 -14.98 -0.40
C ARG A 372 -6.93 -13.89 -1.34
N LEU A 373 -6.84 -14.13 -2.65
CA LEU A 373 -7.41 -13.23 -3.66
C LEU A 373 -8.74 -13.80 -4.19
N ALA A 374 -9.74 -12.94 -4.34
CA ALA A 374 -10.97 -13.20 -5.08
C ALA A 374 -11.07 -12.15 -6.19
N VAL A 375 -10.94 -12.59 -7.45
CA VAL A 375 -10.84 -11.70 -8.61
C VAL A 375 -11.89 -12.09 -9.65
N ALA A 376 -12.70 -11.13 -10.07
CA ALA A 376 -13.56 -11.21 -11.24
C ALA A 376 -13.17 -10.09 -12.20
N ALA A 377 -12.58 -10.47 -13.33
CA ALA A 377 -12.20 -9.53 -14.37
C ALA A 377 -13.32 -9.35 -15.39
N SER A 378 -13.48 -8.13 -15.85
CA SER A 378 -14.45 -7.73 -16.87
C SER A 378 -13.85 -7.79 -18.27
N ASP A 379 -12.55 -7.51 -18.40
CA ASP A 379 -11.87 -7.37 -19.69
C ASP A 379 -11.00 -8.58 -20.06
N PRO A 380 -10.96 -8.97 -21.35
CA PRO A 380 -10.04 -9.99 -21.83
C PRO A 380 -8.59 -9.49 -21.74
N GLY A 381 -7.67 -10.38 -21.35
CA GLY A 381 -6.25 -10.06 -21.18
C GLY A 381 -5.88 -9.60 -19.77
N ALA A 382 -6.85 -9.44 -18.87
CA ALA A 382 -6.58 -9.13 -17.47
C ALA A 382 -5.81 -10.28 -16.79
N SER A 383 -4.64 -9.99 -16.24
CA SER A 383 -3.88 -10.95 -15.44
C SER A 383 -4.03 -10.70 -13.94
N VAL A 384 -3.98 -11.74 -13.11
CA VAL A 384 -3.95 -11.52 -11.66
C VAL A 384 -2.57 -10.98 -11.26
N LEU A 385 -1.52 -11.62 -11.76
CA LEU A 385 -0.13 -11.22 -11.55
C LEU A 385 0.59 -11.10 -12.89
N GLN A 386 1.18 -9.93 -13.13
CA GLN A 386 2.05 -9.67 -14.27
C GLN A 386 3.47 -9.36 -13.80
N VAL A 387 4.44 -10.17 -14.22
CA VAL A 387 5.86 -10.01 -13.88
C VAL A 387 6.66 -9.68 -15.14
N ALA A 388 6.98 -8.41 -15.34
CA ALA A 388 7.90 -7.94 -16.37
C ALA A 388 9.33 -7.80 -15.84
N GLY A 389 9.50 -7.52 -14.54
CA GLY A 389 10.81 -7.52 -13.87
C GLY A 389 11.29 -8.91 -13.45
N ALA A 390 11.90 -8.97 -12.27
CA ALA A 390 12.41 -10.21 -11.69
C ALA A 390 11.72 -10.53 -10.36
N VAL A 391 11.37 -11.81 -10.15
CA VAL A 391 10.94 -12.36 -8.87
C VAL A 391 11.79 -13.58 -8.55
N ASP A 392 12.44 -13.62 -7.39
CA ASP A 392 13.26 -14.78 -7.01
C ASP A 392 12.38 -15.93 -6.48
N GLU A 393 11.45 -15.62 -5.57
CA GLU A 393 10.51 -16.57 -4.99
C GLU A 393 9.07 -16.04 -5.06
N LEU A 394 8.23 -16.71 -5.84
CA LEU A 394 6.81 -16.40 -5.97
C LEU A 394 5.96 -17.47 -5.26
N THR A 395 5.14 -17.04 -4.32
CA THR A 395 4.08 -17.88 -3.71
C THR A 395 2.72 -17.29 -4.05
N VAL A 396 1.87 -18.09 -4.70
CA VAL A 396 0.46 -17.82 -4.94
C VAL A 396 -0.36 -18.84 -4.17
N HIS A 397 -1.21 -18.39 -3.27
CA HIS A 397 -1.95 -19.27 -2.37
C HIS A 397 -3.40 -18.81 -2.20
N ARG A 398 -4.36 -19.73 -2.23
CA ARG A 398 -5.79 -19.42 -2.01
C ARG A 398 -6.31 -18.30 -2.90
N VAL A 399 -6.08 -18.43 -4.20
CA VAL A 399 -6.56 -17.45 -5.19
C VAL A 399 -7.72 -18.04 -5.98
N SER A 400 -8.80 -17.29 -6.10
CA SER A 400 -9.92 -17.59 -6.99
C SER A 400 -10.02 -16.49 -8.03
N ALA A 401 -9.91 -16.84 -9.32
CA ALA A 401 -9.93 -15.89 -10.42
C ALA A 401 -10.95 -16.31 -11.49
N ALA A 402 -11.90 -15.44 -11.82
CA ALA A 402 -12.77 -15.58 -12.98
C ALA A 402 -12.36 -14.52 -14.01
N THR A 403 -11.70 -14.95 -15.09
CA THR A 403 -11.14 -14.03 -16.09
C THR A 403 -11.54 -14.42 -17.52
N PRO A 404 -12.10 -13.49 -18.32
CA PRO A 404 -12.52 -13.78 -19.69
C PRO A 404 -11.35 -13.77 -20.66
N GLY A 405 -11.51 -14.39 -21.83
CA GLY A 405 -10.54 -14.37 -22.92
C GLY A 405 -9.17 -14.92 -22.56
N ASP A 406 -8.15 -14.43 -23.27
CA ASP A 406 -6.74 -14.83 -23.10
C ASP A 406 -6.09 -14.18 -21.87
N SER A 407 -6.63 -14.55 -20.70
CA SER A 407 -6.23 -14.05 -19.39
C SER A 407 -5.49 -15.11 -18.58
N TYR A 408 -4.56 -14.67 -17.71
CA TYR A 408 -3.66 -15.54 -16.96
C TYR A 408 -3.67 -15.23 -15.46
N LEU A 409 -3.44 -16.26 -14.64
CA LEU A 409 -3.17 -16.04 -13.22
C LEU A 409 -1.78 -15.40 -13.04
N LEU A 410 -0.75 -15.98 -13.66
CA LEU A 410 0.62 -15.48 -13.72
C LEU A 410 1.01 -15.27 -15.18
N GLU A 411 1.40 -14.05 -15.51
CA GLU A 411 1.87 -13.66 -16.84
C GLU A 411 3.29 -13.11 -16.75
N LEU A 412 4.22 -13.72 -17.49
CA LEU A 412 5.44 -13.07 -17.96
C LEU A 412 5.12 -12.51 -19.36
N PRO A 413 4.95 -11.18 -19.50
CA PRO A 413 4.34 -10.62 -20.69
C PRO A 413 5.29 -10.69 -21.88
N HIS A 414 4.78 -11.09 -23.04
CA HIS A 414 5.57 -11.32 -24.26
C HIS A 414 6.36 -10.10 -24.77
N TRP A 415 5.92 -8.88 -24.42
CA TRP A 415 6.59 -7.65 -24.81
C TRP A 415 7.87 -7.38 -24.01
N GLU A 416 8.02 -7.98 -22.82
CA GLU A 416 9.22 -7.87 -22.00
C GLU A 416 10.10 -9.10 -22.16
N ARG A 417 11.26 -8.93 -22.79
CA ARG A 417 12.10 -10.08 -23.14
C ARG A 417 12.77 -10.73 -21.93
N HIS A 418 13.02 -9.99 -20.86
CA HIS A 418 13.86 -10.46 -19.75
C HIS A 418 13.10 -10.75 -18.45
N ALA A 419 11.77 -10.89 -18.54
CA ALA A 419 10.94 -11.26 -17.40
C ALA A 419 11.42 -12.57 -16.75
N THR A 420 11.55 -12.54 -15.42
CA THR A 420 12.15 -13.63 -14.64
C THR A 420 11.30 -13.97 -13.43
N VAL A 421 10.96 -15.26 -13.27
CA VAL A 421 10.46 -15.83 -12.02
C VAL A 421 11.28 -17.09 -11.74
N ARG A 422 12.18 -17.04 -10.75
CA ARG A 422 13.14 -18.14 -10.54
C ARG A 422 12.51 -19.38 -9.91
N ARG A 423 11.51 -19.20 -9.05
CA ARG A 423 10.70 -20.27 -8.46
C ARG A 423 9.27 -19.79 -8.27
N ALA A 424 8.30 -20.60 -8.68
CA ALA A 424 6.89 -20.33 -8.44
C ALA A 424 6.21 -21.53 -7.76
N SER A 425 5.43 -21.24 -6.73
CA SER A 425 4.49 -22.19 -6.12
C SER A 425 3.08 -21.62 -6.17
N ILE A 426 2.14 -22.41 -6.70
CA ILE A 426 0.72 -22.07 -6.85
C ILE A 426 -0.08 -23.15 -6.14
N SER A 427 -0.82 -22.76 -5.10
CA SER A 427 -1.53 -23.72 -4.25
C SER A 427 -2.91 -23.28 -3.81
N ASP A 428 -3.83 -24.25 -3.69
CA ASP A 428 -5.22 -24.01 -3.29
C ASP A 428 -5.90 -22.94 -4.17
N THR A 429 -5.62 -22.99 -5.47
CA THR A 429 -5.99 -21.95 -6.44
C THR A 429 -6.98 -22.46 -7.48
N GLY A 430 -8.01 -21.66 -7.75
CA GLY A 430 -9.00 -21.88 -8.79
C GLY A 430 -8.96 -20.78 -9.85
N ALA A 431 -8.97 -21.14 -11.14
CA ALA A 431 -9.14 -20.17 -12.22
C ALA A 431 -10.23 -20.62 -13.21
N ALA A 432 -11.14 -19.72 -13.54
CA ALA A 432 -12.25 -19.98 -14.45
C ALA A 432 -12.32 -18.94 -15.58
N GLY A 433 -12.91 -19.34 -16.71
CA GLY A 433 -13.16 -18.49 -17.87
C GLY A 433 -12.57 -19.05 -19.16
N ARG A 434 -13.04 -18.57 -20.32
CA ARG A 434 -12.69 -19.13 -21.64
C ARG A 434 -11.44 -18.46 -22.21
N GLY A 435 -10.46 -19.25 -22.64
CA GLY A 435 -9.20 -18.76 -23.22
C GLY A 435 -8.04 -18.72 -22.24
N GLY A 436 -6.84 -18.39 -22.72
CA GLY A 436 -5.64 -18.23 -21.89
C GLY A 436 -5.26 -19.46 -21.06
N GLY A 437 -4.77 -19.22 -19.84
CA GLY A 437 -4.31 -20.27 -18.94
C GLY A 437 -4.02 -19.84 -17.51
N LEU A 438 -3.31 -20.66 -16.73
CA LEU A 438 -2.84 -20.22 -15.40
C LEU A 438 -1.50 -19.51 -15.50
N VAL A 439 -0.56 -20.08 -16.23
CA VAL A 439 0.79 -19.53 -16.36
C VAL A 439 1.13 -19.26 -17.82
N SER A 440 1.68 -18.08 -18.10
CA SER A 440 2.19 -17.71 -19.42
C SER A 440 3.65 -17.25 -19.33
N ALA A 441 4.52 -17.85 -20.14
CA ALA A 441 5.90 -17.42 -20.35
C ALA A 441 6.31 -17.67 -21.80
N THR A 442 5.90 -16.76 -22.69
CA THR A 442 5.88 -17.02 -24.14
C THR A 442 7.08 -16.48 -24.94
N ALA A 443 7.94 -15.65 -24.34
CA ALA A 443 9.22 -15.28 -24.95
C ALA A 443 10.29 -16.33 -24.62
N ALA A 444 11.14 -16.64 -25.60
CA ALA A 444 12.22 -17.62 -25.44
C ALA A 444 13.30 -17.19 -24.42
N THR A 445 13.36 -15.88 -24.14
CA THR A 445 14.29 -15.25 -23.21
C THR A 445 13.74 -15.15 -21.78
N HIS A 446 12.47 -15.50 -21.56
CA HIS A 446 11.92 -15.58 -20.20
C HIS A 446 12.62 -16.64 -19.37
N VAL A 447 12.73 -16.40 -18.06
CA VAL A 447 13.26 -17.37 -17.10
C VAL A 447 12.14 -17.82 -16.17
N LEU A 448 11.72 -19.08 -16.33
CA LEU A 448 10.74 -19.75 -15.47
C LEU A 448 11.11 -21.24 -15.36
N PRO A 449 12.12 -21.61 -14.55
CA PRO A 449 12.67 -22.96 -14.58
C PRO A 449 11.75 -23.99 -13.92
N GLN A 450 10.91 -23.58 -12.97
CA GLN A 450 10.01 -24.49 -12.25
C GLN A 450 8.74 -23.80 -11.77
N VAL A 451 7.62 -24.50 -11.90
CA VAL A 451 6.33 -24.15 -11.27
C VAL A 451 5.79 -25.37 -10.53
N VAL A 452 5.49 -25.21 -9.25
CA VAL A 452 4.84 -26.22 -8.42
C VAL A 452 3.36 -25.88 -8.31
N PHE A 453 2.49 -26.80 -8.72
CA PHE A 453 1.04 -26.72 -8.57
C PHE A 453 0.58 -27.74 -7.52
N SER A 454 -0.14 -27.28 -6.49
CA SER A 454 -0.73 -28.16 -5.48
C SER A 454 -2.19 -27.81 -5.20
N ASN A 455 -3.11 -28.76 -5.36
CA ASN A 455 -4.54 -28.52 -5.18
C ASN A 455 -5.04 -27.35 -6.06
N VAL A 456 -4.87 -27.49 -7.37
CA VAL A 456 -5.22 -26.45 -8.36
C VAL A 456 -6.36 -26.93 -9.23
N ARG A 457 -7.34 -26.05 -9.47
CA ARG A 457 -8.47 -26.32 -10.36
C ARG A 457 -8.60 -25.25 -11.43
N THR A 458 -8.81 -25.68 -12.67
CA THR A 458 -9.04 -24.78 -13.80
C THR A 458 -10.33 -25.17 -14.51
N ALA A 459 -11.13 -24.21 -14.97
CA ALA A 459 -12.37 -24.47 -15.70
C ALA A 459 -12.53 -23.50 -16.88
N GLY A 460 -12.72 -24.00 -18.11
CA GLY A 460 -12.85 -23.17 -19.31
C GLY A 460 -11.52 -22.71 -19.92
N LYS A 461 -10.41 -22.87 -19.18
CA LYS A 461 -9.07 -22.40 -19.57
C LYS A 461 -8.47 -23.32 -20.63
N SER A 462 -7.82 -22.73 -21.63
CA SER A 462 -7.22 -23.51 -22.73
C SER A 462 -6.02 -24.33 -22.24
N TRP A 463 -5.18 -23.76 -21.38
CA TRP A 463 -3.96 -24.42 -20.91
C TRP A 463 -3.73 -24.20 -19.41
N LEU A 464 -3.16 -25.18 -18.71
CA LEU A 464 -2.56 -24.92 -17.40
C LEU A 464 -1.33 -24.00 -17.57
N ALA A 465 -0.46 -24.28 -18.55
CA ALA A 465 0.70 -23.43 -18.86
C ALA A 465 0.92 -23.24 -20.38
N ASP A 466 1.25 -22.01 -20.81
CA ASP A 466 1.73 -21.66 -22.16
C ASP A 466 3.18 -21.17 -22.11
N LEU A 467 4.09 -21.94 -22.69
CA LEU A 467 5.53 -21.87 -22.39
C LEU A 467 6.38 -21.84 -23.66
N ASN A 468 7.37 -20.96 -23.71
CA ASN A 468 8.44 -20.94 -24.70
C ASN A 468 9.83 -20.98 -24.08
N THR A 469 9.91 -21.36 -22.80
CA THR A 469 11.13 -21.46 -22.01
C THR A 469 11.26 -22.85 -21.41
N ARG A 470 12.45 -23.18 -20.89
CA ARG A 470 12.69 -24.46 -20.21
C ARG A 470 12.03 -24.43 -18.83
N THR A 471 11.04 -25.29 -18.62
CA THR A 471 10.21 -25.28 -17.40
C THR A 471 9.91 -26.70 -16.90
N GLU A 472 10.09 -26.94 -15.61
CA GLU A 472 9.56 -28.13 -14.93
C GLU A 472 8.21 -27.79 -14.29
N LEU A 473 7.16 -28.55 -14.63
CA LEU A 473 5.85 -28.48 -13.98
C LEU A 473 5.75 -29.63 -12.99
N ARG A 474 5.60 -29.31 -11.70
CA ARG A 474 5.35 -30.28 -10.63
C ARG A 474 3.90 -30.21 -10.22
N LEU A 475 3.16 -31.28 -10.44
CA LEU A 475 1.72 -31.36 -10.25
C LEU A 475 1.41 -32.22 -9.03
N SER A 476 0.48 -31.77 -8.18
CA SER A 476 -0.16 -32.64 -7.20
C SER A 476 -1.60 -32.19 -7.01
N ARG A 477 -2.56 -33.09 -7.23
CA ARG A 477 -4.00 -32.79 -7.17
C ARG A 477 -4.38 -31.62 -8.08
N VAL A 478 -4.15 -31.79 -9.38
CA VAL A 478 -4.47 -30.79 -10.41
C VAL A 478 -5.68 -31.25 -11.21
N ILE A 479 -6.70 -30.40 -11.30
CA ILE A 479 -7.93 -30.67 -12.03
C ILE A 479 -8.10 -29.62 -13.14
N ILE A 480 -8.17 -30.06 -14.38
CA ILE A 480 -8.40 -29.23 -15.58
C ILE A 480 -9.74 -29.65 -16.18
N GLU A 481 -10.75 -28.80 -16.07
CA GLU A 481 -12.12 -29.03 -16.56
C GLU A 481 -12.43 -28.10 -17.72
N ASP A 482 -13.34 -28.54 -18.61
CA ASP A 482 -13.86 -27.74 -19.74
C ASP A 482 -12.72 -27.04 -20.50
N THR A 483 -11.77 -27.80 -21.04
CA THR A 483 -10.58 -27.26 -21.70
C THR A 483 -10.56 -27.63 -23.18
N THR A 484 -10.09 -26.70 -24.01
CA THR A 484 -9.81 -26.95 -25.43
C THR A 484 -8.36 -27.38 -25.67
N GLY A 485 -7.51 -27.35 -24.65
CA GLY A 485 -6.12 -27.78 -24.70
C GLY A 485 -5.84 -28.79 -23.61
N GLY A 486 -5.11 -28.41 -22.56
CA GLY A 486 -4.72 -29.34 -21.50
C GLY A 486 -3.66 -28.79 -20.55
N VAL A 487 -2.66 -29.61 -20.24
CA VAL A 487 -1.60 -29.29 -19.28
C VAL A 487 -0.63 -28.24 -19.83
N ALA A 488 -0.12 -28.42 -21.04
CA ALA A 488 0.93 -27.54 -21.54
C ALA A 488 0.84 -27.28 -23.04
N ARG A 489 0.91 -26.00 -23.40
CA ARG A 489 1.29 -25.55 -24.74
C ARG A 489 2.77 -25.18 -24.72
N VAL A 490 3.57 -25.94 -25.46
CA VAL A 490 5.01 -25.70 -25.57
C VAL A 490 5.32 -25.15 -26.95
N ARG A 491 5.86 -23.93 -27.01
CA ARG A 491 6.22 -23.21 -28.23
C ARG A 491 7.61 -23.63 -28.73
N ARG A 492 8.01 -23.08 -29.87
CA ARG A 492 9.21 -23.46 -30.66
C ARG A 492 10.51 -23.62 -29.86
N SER A 493 10.73 -22.82 -28.82
CA SER A 493 11.96 -22.84 -28.02
C SER A 493 11.74 -23.40 -26.62
N GLY A 494 10.51 -23.81 -26.30
CA GLY A 494 10.16 -24.34 -24.99
C GLY A 494 10.58 -25.80 -24.81
N ALA A 495 10.95 -26.14 -23.58
CA ALA A 495 11.25 -27.51 -23.18
C ALA A 495 10.60 -27.77 -21.82
N THR A 496 9.58 -28.62 -21.79
CA THR A 496 8.78 -28.84 -20.57
C THR A 496 8.95 -30.24 -20.04
N VAL A 497 9.20 -30.36 -18.73
CA VAL A 497 9.15 -31.64 -18.03
C VAL A 497 7.95 -31.63 -17.09
N VAL A 498 7.05 -32.60 -17.25
CA VAL A 498 5.86 -32.74 -16.41
C VAL A 498 6.11 -33.88 -15.42
N ARG A 499 5.99 -33.59 -14.12
CA ARG A 499 6.12 -34.57 -13.02
C ARG A 499 4.97 -34.38 -12.05
N GLY A 500 4.59 -35.43 -11.34
CA GLY A 500 3.56 -35.31 -10.32
C GLY A 500 2.66 -36.52 -10.20
N ASP A 501 1.63 -36.35 -9.40
CA ASP A 501 0.56 -37.31 -9.17
C ASP A 501 -0.81 -36.63 -9.21
N THR A 502 -1.86 -37.45 -9.39
CA THR A 502 -3.24 -37.00 -9.23
C THR A 502 -3.61 -35.85 -10.18
N LEU A 503 -3.33 -36.04 -11.47
CA LEU A 503 -3.78 -35.14 -12.52
C LEU A 503 -5.11 -35.64 -13.07
N ARG A 504 -6.09 -34.74 -13.25
CA ARG A 504 -7.33 -35.03 -13.97
C ARG A 504 -7.56 -33.98 -15.03
N THR A 505 -7.66 -34.39 -16.29
CA THR A 505 -8.00 -33.53 -17.42
C THR A 505 -9.40 -33.84 -17.94
N ALA A 506 -10.01 -32.90 -18.66
CA ALA A 506 -11.27 -33.13 -19.35
C ALA A 506 -11.12 -34.26 -20.39
N PRO A 507 -12.19 -35.03 -20.68
CA PRO A 507 -12.11 -36.18 -21.60
C PRO A 507 -11.56 -35.85 -23.00
N ASP A 508 -11.89 -34.68 -23.53
CA ASP A 508 -11.49 -34.23 -24.87
C ASP A 508 -10.21 -33.38 -24.86
N SER A 509 -9.46 -33.39 -23.74
CA SER A 509 -8.21 -32.64 -23.62
C SER A 509 -7.15 -33.19 -24.57
N GLU A 510 -6.43 -32.31 -25.26
CA GLU A 510 -5.25 -32.67 -26.05
C GLU A 510 -4.07 -33.16 -25.18
N GLY A 511 -4.12 -32.93 -23.86
CA GLY A 511 -3.04 -33.17 -22.93
C GLY A 511 -1.92 -32.15 -23.08
N VAL A 512 -1.22 -32.17 -24.22
CA VAL A 512 -0.19 -31.19 -24.58
C VAL A 512 -0.20 -30.87 -26.08
N THR A 513 0.26 -29.67 -26.40
CA THR A 513 0.60 -29.29 -27.77
C THR A 513 2.04 -28.80 -27.84
N VAL A 514 2.80 -29.33 -28.81
CA VAL A 514 4.22 -29.07 -28.99
C VAL A 514 4.44 -28.42 -30.35
N GLY A 515 4.84 -27.15 -30.35
CA GLY A 515 5.20 -26.42 -31.56
C GLY A 515 6.52 -26.93 -32.16
N PRO A 516 6.77 -26.68 -33.46
CA PRO A 516 7.99 -27.13 -34.12
C PRO A 516 9.25 -26.63 -33.40
N GLY A 517 10.13 -27.54 -32.97
CA GLY A 517 11.34 -27.25 -32.19
C GLY A 517 11.18 -27.32 -30.66
N GLY A 518 9.94 -27.31 -30.17
CA GLY A 518 9.65 -27.50 -28.75
C GLY A 518 9.74 -28.97 -28.32
N SER A 519 9.73 -29.21 -27.00
CA SER A 519 9.77 -30.56 -26.46
C SER A 519 9.00 -30.71 -25.15
N VAL A 520 8.39 -31.89 -24.95
CA VAL A 520 7.74 -32.28 -23.69
C VAL A 520 8.21 -33.67 -23.29
N THR A 521 8.58 -33.83 -22.02
CA THR A 521 8.79 -35.14 -21.38
C THR A 521 7.82 -35.28 -20.22
N SER A 522 7.14 -36.42 -20.11
CA SER A 522 6.18 -36.68 -19.04
C SER A 522 6.63 -37.83 -18.15
N TYR A 523 6.49 -37.67 -16.84
CA TYR A 523 6.60 -38.71 -15.82
C TYR A 523 5.30 -38.80 -15.03
N VAL A 524 4.16 -38.63 -15.71
CA VAL A 524 2.82 -38.62 -15.11
C VAL A 524 1.94 -39.55 -15.91
N VAL A 525 1.63 -40.74 -15.36
CA VAL A 525 0.77 -41.73 -16.03
C VAL A 525 -0.63 -41.18 -16.32
N ASP A 526 -1.13 -40.29 -15.45
CA ASP A 526 -2.44 -39.64 -15.60
C ASP A 526 -2.52 -38.61 -16.74
N LEU A 527 -1.38 -38.26 -17.38
CA LEU A 527 -1.39 -37.38 -18.54
C LEU A 527 -1.90 -38.13 -19.77
N ALA A 528 -3.16 -37.93 -20.13
CA ALA A 528 -3.74 -38.41 -21.38
C ALA A 528 -3.24 -37.57 -22.56
N VAL A 529 -2.51 -38.19 -23.50
CA VAL A 529 -1.87 -37.50 -24.63
C VAL A 529 -1.48 -38.49 -25.75
N ASP A 530 -1.39 -38.00 -26.98
CA ASP A 530 -0.73 -38.74 -28.06
C ASP A 530 0.79 -38.79 -27.79
N VAL A 531 1.30 -39.97 -27.42
CA VAL A 531 2.69 -40.12 -26.98
C VAL A 531 3.72 -39.97 -28.10
N SER A 532 3.29 -39.93 -29.37
CA SER A 532 4.17 -39.54 -30.48
C SER A 532 4.62 -38.07 -30.40
N ARG A 533 3.89 -37.24 -29.63
CA ARG A 533 4.22 -35.82 -29.37
C ARG A 533 5.23 -35.64 -28.23
N LEU A 534 5.50 -36.70 -27.46
CA LEU A 534 6.41 -36.65 -26.33
C LEU A 534 7.83 -37.07 -26.74
N VAL A 535 8.82 -36.47 -26.07
CA VAL A 535 10.20 -36.96 -26.13
C VAL A 535 10.27 -38.30 -25.42
N ARG A 536 10.76 -39.31 -26.14
CA ARG A 536 11.13 -40.62 -25.59
C ARG A 536 12.33 -40.44 -24.66
N ALA A 537 12.12 -40.63 -23.36
CA ALA A 537 13.17 -40.65 -22.36
C ALA A 537 12.91 -41.77 -21.37
N ASP A 538 13.97 -42.46 -20.95
CA ASP A 538 13.85 -43.64 -20.10
C ASP A 538 13.08 -43.33 -18.79
N GLY A 539 12.13 -44.18 -18.46
CA GLY A 539 11.22 -44.00 -17.31
C GLY A 539 10.10 -42.97 -17.50
N SER A 540 9.97 -42.35 -18.69
CA SER A 540 8.83 -41.46 -18.98
C SER A 540 7.51 -42.25 -18.97
N THR A 541 6.43 -41.64 -18.53
CA THR A 541 5.10 -42.26 -18.42
C THR A 541 3.99 -41.31 -18.85
N ALA A 542 2.96 -41.85 -19.49
CA ALA A 542 1.74 -41.15 -19.89
C ALA A 542 0.62 -42.16 -20.17
N THR A 543 -0.59 -41.69 -20.45
CA THR A 543 -1.66 -42.49 -21.02
C THR A 543 -1.81 -42.13 -22.50
N ASN A 544 -1.43 -43.05 -23.39
CA ASN A 544 -1.53 -42.84 -24.83
C ASN A 544 -2.99 -42.75 -25.27
N THR A 545 -3.33 -41.73 -26.04
CA THR A 545 -4.66 -41.54 -26.66
C THR A 545 -4.69 -41.87 -28.15
N ASN A 546 -3.54 -42.11 -28.79
CA ASN A 546 -3.46 -42.39 -30.21
C ASN A 546 -3.57 -43.91 -30.49
N ALA A 547 -4.74 -44.34 -30.96
CA ALA A 547 -5.04 -45.74 -31.29
C ALA A 547 -4.30 -46.26 -32.55
N GLU A 548 -3.75 -45.37 -33.38
CA GLU A 548 -3.02 -45.75 -34.59
C GLU A 548 -1.58 -46.20 -34.28
N LEU A 549 -1.07 -45.89 -33.08
CA LEU A 549 0.25 -46.33 -32.66
C LEU A 549 0.24 -47.83 -32.31
N PRO A 550 1.29 -48.61 -32.64
CA PRO A 550 1.33 -50.04 -32.38
C PRO A 550 1.24 -50.44 -30.90
N CYS A 551 1.55 -49.52 -29.96
CA CYS A 551 1.35 -49.75 -28.53
C CYS A 551 -0.12 -49.65 -28.08
N GLY A 552 -1.03 -49.12 -28.92
CA GLY A 552 -2.45 -48.94 -28.62
C GLY A 552 -2.74 -47.81 -27.61
N VAL A 553 -4.03 -47.62 -27.30
CA VAL A 553 -4.52 -46.65 -26.30
C VAL A 553 -4.35 -47.24 -24.90
N GLY A 554 -3.87 -46.43 -23.94
CA GLY A 554 -3.76 -46.82 -22.54
C GLY A 554 -2.45 -46.37 -21.88
N PRO A 555 -2.22 -46.74 -20.62
CA PRO A 555 -1.04 -46.31 -19.88
C PRO A 555 0.24 -46.95 -20.44
N VAL A 556 1.27 -46.13 -20.66
CA VAL A 556 2.56 -46.53 -21.24
C VAL A 556 3.74 -46.05 -20.39
N VAL A 557 4.86 -46.76 -20.49
CA VAL A 557 6.19 -46.36 -19.99
C VAL A 557 7.21 -46.41 -21.11
N CYS A 558 8.17 -45.48 -21.13
CA CYS A 558 9.26 -45.50 -22.08
C CYS A 558 10.46 -46.26 -21.48
N ALA A 559 10.91 -47.32 -22.15
CA ALA A 559 12.10 -48.08 -21.80
C ALA A 559 13.06 -48.10 -23.00
N GLY A 560 14.29 -47.61 -22.84
CA GLY A 560 15.29 -47.63 -23.91
C GLY A 560 14.87 -46.91 -25.20
N LEU A 561 14.08 -45.85 -25.08
CA LEU A 561 13.44 -45.10 -26.19
C LEU A 561 12.23 -45.77 -26.86
N THR A 562 11.72 -46.87 -26.31
CA THR A 562 10.50 -47.53 -26.80
C THR A 562 9.35 -47.30 -25.84
N TRP A 563 8.21 -46.84 -26.32
CA TRP A 563 6.98 -46.76 -25.52
C TRP A 563 6.37 -48.16 -25.40
N GLN A 564 6.16 -48.64 -24.19
CA GLN A 564 5.58 -49.95 -23.89
C GLN A 564 4.27 -49.77 -23.10
N HIS A 565 3.21 -50.40 -23.57
CA HIS A 565 1.92 -50.42 -22.89
C HIS A 565 1.98 -51.27 -21.61
N LEU A 566 1.53 -50.71 -20.48
CA LEU A 566 1.70 -51.32 -19.16
C LEU A 566 0.90 -52.62 -18.97
N HIS A 567 -0.25 -52.76 -19.63
CA HIS A 567 -1.08 -53.97 -19.52
C HIS A 567 -0.82 -55.03 -20.61
N THR A 568 -0.60 -54.63 -21.86
CA THR A 568 -0.47 -55.56 -22.99
C THR A 568 0.98 -55.87 -23.37
N GLY A 569 1.93 -55.03 -22.95
CA GLY A 569 3.33 -55.10 -23.38
C GLY A 569 3.58 -54.65 -24.82
N ALA A 570 2.56 -54.18 -25.55
CA ALA A 570 2.70 -53.70 -26.93
C ALA A 570 3.60 -52.46 -27.01
N THR A 571 4.37 -52.32 -28.09
CA THR A 571 5.48 -51.35 -28.18
C THR A 571 5.37 -50.38 -29.37
N TYR A 572 5.81 -49.13 -29.20
CA TYR A 572 5.94 -48.09 -30.24
C TYR A 572 7.29 -47.37 -30.19
#